data_AF-A0AAZ3QHS1-F1
#
_entry.id   AF-A0AAZ3QHS1-F1
#
_cell.length_a   1.000
_cell.length_b   1.000
_cell.length_c   1.000
_cell.angle_alpha   90.00
_cell.angle_beta   90.00
_cell.angle_gamma   90.00
#
_symmetry.space_group_name_H-M   'P 1'
#
loop_
_entity.id
_entity.type
_entity.pdbx_description
1 polymer ?
#
loop_
_entity_poly.entity_id
_entity_poly.type
_entity_poly.pdbx_seq_one_letter_code
_entity_poly.pdbx_strand_id
1 'polypeptide(L)'
;MGEPSRRTTIYTALRQSGLYDIVARRKPLLSKGHMIARLEFAKRHLEDSETMRNKIPRSDETKMKHFGLNAKHHVWRKPGTIPTVKHGGGSIMLWGCFSVAGTGRLVRIEGKMNRANYKDVSTDEAHIHNKLKSIEQGSTL
;
A
#
# COMPACT_ATOMS: atom_id res chain seq x y z
N MET A 1 -33.53 11.23 32.66
CA MET A 1 -32.12 11.62 32.81
C MET A 1 -31.36 10.41 33.34
N GLY A 2 -30.60 9.69 32.51
CA GLY A 2 -29.93 8.46 32.93
C GLY A 2 -28.67 8.75 33.75
N GLU A 3 -28.51 8.08 34.89
CA GLU A 3 -27.31 8.19 35.73
C GLU A 3 -26.03 7.86 34.95
N PRO A 4 -24.90 8.53 35.26
CA PRO A 4 -23.62 8.22 34.64
C PRO A 4 -23.12 6.85 35.12
N SER A 5 -23.27 5.84 34.26
CA SER A 5 -22.72 4.50 34.48
C SER A 5 -21.19 4.52 34.55
N ARG A 6 -20.62 3.79 35.50
CA ARG A 6 -19.16 3.63 35.64
C ARG A 6 -18.59 2.95 34.39
N ARG A 7 -17.43 3.42 33.91
CA ARG A 7 -16.75 2.86 32.72
C ARG A 7 -16.61 1.33 32.80
N THR A 8 -16.29 0.80 33.98
CA THR A 8 -16.17 -0.64 34.21
C THR A 8 -17.46 -1.41 33.90
N THR A 9 -18.62 -0.88 34.28
CA THR A 9 -19.94 -1.47 33.99
C THR A 9 -20.19 -1.56 32.48
N ILE A 10 -19.83 -0.51 31.74
CA ILE A 10 -19.94 -0.47 30.27
C ILE A 10 -19.02 -1.52 29.62
N TYR A 11 -17.76 -1.62 30.07
CA TYR A 11 -16.80 -2.59 29.55
C TYR A 11 -17.24 -4.04 29.79
N THR A 12 -17.76 -4.33 30.99
CA THR A 12 -18.25 -5.66 31.34
C THR A 12 -19.46 -6.07 30.49
N ALA A 13 -20.44 -5.18 30.31
CA ALA A 13 -21.60 -5.43 29.45
C ALA A 13 -21.22 -5.64 27.97
N LEU A 14 -20.23 -4.88 27.48
CA LEU A 14 -19.70 -5.05 26.11
C LEU A 14 -18.98 -6.40 25.95
N ARG A 15 -18.20 -6.82 26.95
CA ARG A 15 -17.55 -8.14 26.93
C ARG A 15 -18.55 -9.29 27.01
N GLN A 16 -19.58 -9.18 27.84
CA GLN A 16 -20.65 -10.17 27.94
C GLN A 16 -21.42 -10.33 26.61
N SER A 17 -21.54 -9.26 25.82
CA SER A 17 -22.12 -9.31 24.46
C SER A 17 -21.12 -9.75 23.37
N GLY A 18 -19.90 -10.15 23.75
CA GLY A 18 -18.85 -10.64 22.85
C GLY A 18 -18.17 -9.54 22.03
N LEU A 19 -18.23 -8.28 22.49
CA LEU A 19 -17.58 -7.13 21.87
C LEU A 19 -16.27 -6.83 22.60
N TYR A 20 -15.20 -6.72 21.83
CA TYR A 20 -13.88 -6.41 22.33
C TYR A 20 -13.40 -5.09 21.77
N ASP A 21 -12.59 -4.37 22.54
CA ASP A 21 -11.83 -3.22 22.03
C ASP A 21 -10.71 -3.73 21.12
N ILE A 22 -10.81 -3.43 19.83
CA ILE A 22 -9.83 -3.86 18.83
C ILE A 22 -9.49 -2.67 17.95
N VAL A 23 -8.19 -2.51 17.64
CA VAL A 23 -7.72 -1.56 16.63
C VAL A 23 -8.25 -1.99 15.26
N ALA A 24 -9.07 -1.15 14.63
CA ALA A 24 -9.63 -1.46 13.33
C ALA A 24 -8.53 -1.49 12.25
N ARG A 25 -8.30 -2.67 11.65
CA ARG A 25 -7.43 -2.79 10.47
C ARG A 25 -8.20 -2.44 9.21
N ARG A 26 -7.72 -1.43 8.49
CA ARG A 26 -8.21 -1.06 7.16
C ARG A 26 -7.71 -2.09 6.16
N LYS A 27 -8.61 -2.74 5.42
CA LYS A 27 -8.25 -3.65 4.32
C LYS A 27 -9.16 -3.36 3.13
N PRO A 28 -8.64 -3.45 1.89
CA PRO A 28 -9.49 -3.40 0.71
C PRO A 28 -10.44 -4.60 0.71
N LEU A 29 -11.67 -4.39 0.28
CA LEU A 29 -12.61 -5.47 0.02
C LEU A 29 -12.18 -6.18 -1.26
N LEU A 30 -12.01 -7.51 -1.20
CA LEU A 30 -11.61 -8.33 -2.34
C LEU A 30 -12.80 -9.13 -2.84
N SER A 31 -13.00 -9.15 -4.15
CA SER A 31 -13.95 -10.06 -4.79
C SER A 31 -13.40 -11.49 -4.77
N LYS A 32 -14.27 -12.49 -4.99
CA LYS A 32 -13.85 -13.90 -5.12
C LYS A 32 -12.81 -14.08 -6.22
N GLY A 33 -13.00 -13.42 -7.37
CA GLY A 33 -12.04 -13.44 -8.47
C GLY A 33 -10.68 -12.89 -8.09
N HIS A 34 -10.62 -11.76 -7.38
CA HIS A 34 -9.36 -11.20 -6.89
C HIS A 34 -8.65 -12.14 -5.90
N MET A 35 -9.40 -12.84 -5.05
CA MET A 35 -8.81 -13.80 -4.11
C MET A 35 -8.16 -14.98 -4.83
N ILE A 36 -8.84 -15.55 -5.83
CA ILE A 36 -8.31 -16.67 -6.64
C ILE A 36 -7.06 -16.22 -7.40
N ALA A 37 -7.13 -15.11 -8.14
CA ALA A 37 -6.01 -14.60 -8.93
C ALA A 37 -4.77 -14.30 -8.06
N ARG A 38 -4.97 -13.72 -6.86
CA ARG A 38 -3.86 -13.47 -5.92
C ARG A 38 -3.26 -14.76 -5.38
N LEU A 39 -4.08 -15.77 -5.10
CA LEU A 39 -3.61 -17.07 -4.64
C LEU A 39 -2.81 -17.79 -5.73
N GLU A 40 -3.30 -17.80 -6.96
CA GLU A 40 -2.59 -18.39 -8.11
C GLU A 40 -1.28 -17.66 -8.42
N PHE A 41 -1.27 -16.33 -8.32
CA PHE A 41 -0.04 -15.56 -8.45
C PHE A 41 0.97 -15.93 -7.37
N ALA A 42 0.55 -16.01 -6.10
CA ALA A 42 1.41 -16.38 -4.99
C ALA A 42 1.98 -17.81 -5.13
N LYS A 43 1.15 -18.77 -5.54
CA LYS A 43 1.59 -20.16 -5.79
C LYS A 43 2.62 -20.24 -6.91
N ARG A 44 2.40 -19.53 -8.02
CA ARG A 44 3.31 -19.51 -9.17
C ARG A 44 4.70 -18.96 -8.83
N HIS A 45 4.78 -17.97 -7.95
CA HIS A 45 6.02 -17.26 -7.62
C HIS A 45 6.58 -17.64 -6.24
N LEU A 46 6.07 -18.74 -5.64
CA LEU A 46 6.46 -19.18 -4.30
C LEU A 46 7.91 -19.65 -4.27
N GLU A 47 8.32 -20.40 -5.30
CA GLU A 47 9.65 -21.00 -5.44
C GLU A 47 10.62 -20.12 -6.24
N ASP A 48 10.21 -18.92 -6.64
CA ASP A 48 11.10 -17.99 -7.34
C ASP A 48 12.40 -17.79 -6.57
N SER A 49 13.52 -17.93 -7.26
CA SER A 49 14.83 -17.69 -6.65
C SER A 49 14.97 -16.23 -6.21
N GLU A 50 15.77 -16.00 -5.19
CA GLU A 50 16.10 -14.65 -4.72
C GLU A 50 16.73 -13.81 -5.84
N THR A 51 17.56 -14.42 -6.69
CA THR A 51 18.17 -13.78 -7.85
C THR A 51 17.14 -13.32 -8.88
N MET A 52 16.06 -14.07 -9.09
CA MET A 52 14.95 -13.66 -9.96
C MET A 52 14.15 -12.51 -9.33
N ARG A 53 13.85 -12.60 -8.03
CA ARG A 53 13.13 -11.54 -7.29
C ARG A 53 13.89 -10.22 -7.25
N ASN A 54 15.22 -10.28 -7.17
CA ASN A 54 16.08 -9.10 -7.10
C ASN A 54 16.21 -8.37 -8.44
N LYS A 55 16.01 -9.09 -9.56
CA LYS A 55 16.00 -8.51 -10.91
C LYS A 55 14.72 -7.75 -11.25
N ILE A 56 13.64 -7.92 -10.47
CA ILE A 56 12.34 -7.32 -10.78
C ILE A 56 12.28 -5.91 -10.18
N PRO A 57 12.29 -4.84 -11.01
CA PRO A 57 12.00 -3.50 -10.52
C PRO A 57 10.52 -3.39 -10.14
N ARG A 58 10.25 -2.67 -9.05
CA ARG A 58 8.90 -2.36 -8.60
C ARG A 58 8.64 -0.88 -8.85
N SER A 59 7.49 -0.56 -9.41
CA SER A 59 7.00 0.81 -9.56
C SER A 59 5.60 0.91 -8.96
N ASP A 60 5.29 2.07 -8.36
CA ASP A 60 3.95 2.35 -7.85
C ASP A 60 3.70 3.86 -7.78
N GLU A 61 2.42 4.22 -7.71
CA GLU A 61 1.95 5.59 -7.48
C GLU A 61 1.56 5.76 -6.01
N THR A 62 2.15 6.74 -5.34
CA THR A 62 1.79 7.08 -3.96
C THR A 62 1.18 8.46 -3.85
N LYS A 63 0.13 8.56 -3.04
CA LYS A 63 -0.57 9.82 -2.75
C LYS A 63 -0.20 10.28 -1.34
N MET A 64 0.70 11.25 -1.24
CA MET A 64 1.05 11.89 0.02
C MET A 64 0.02 12.98 0.34
N LYS A 65 -0.69 12.80 1.45
CA LYS A 65 -1.66 13.80 1.94
C LYS A 65 -0.93 14.81 2.82
N HIS A 66 -1.24 16.08 2.64
CA HIS A 66 -0.71 17.14 3.49
C HIS A 66 -1.36 17.14 4.88
N PHE A 67 -2.67 16.88 4.94
CA PHE A 67 -3.43 16.68 6.17
C PHE A 67 -4.12 15.31 6.20
N GLY A 68 -4.01 14.64 7.35
CA GLY A 68 -4.64 13.36 7.61
C GLY A 68 -3.82 12.55 8.59
N LEU A 69 -4.05 12.78 9.89
CA LEU A 69 -3.63 11.81 10.91
C LEU A 69 -4.18 10.44 10.50
N ASN A 70 -3.29 9.48 10.27
CA ASN A 70 -3.63 8.06 10.28
C ASN A 70 -3.96 7.65 11.72
N ALA A 71 -4.94 8.33 12.35
CA ALA A 71 -5.35 8.05 13.70
C ALA A 71 -5.85 6.60 13.76
N LYS A 72 -5.29 5.84 14.71
CA LYS A 72 -5.78 4.50 15.01
C LYS A 72 -7.16 4.66 15.63
N HIS A 73 -8.20 4.20 14.93
CA HIS A 73 -9.54 4.18 15.48
C HIS A 73 -9.75 2.88 16.26
N HIS A 74 -10.04 3.00 17.55
CA HIS A 74 -10.53 1.91 18.38
C HIS A 74 -12.01 1.69 18.09
N VAL A 75 -12.41 0.44 17.91
CA VAL A 75 -13.80 0.07 17.59
C VAL A 75 -14.20 -1.16 18.41
N TRP A 76 -15.37 -1.09 19.03
CA TRP A 76 -16.00 -2.20 19.76
C TRP A 76 -16.78 -3.08 18.78
N ARG A 77 -16.28 -4.29 18.47
CA ARG A 77 -16.94 -5.18 17.49
C ARG A 77 -16.51 -6.64 17.58
N LYS A 78 -17.32 -7.51 16.98
CA LYS A 78 -16.94 -8.87 16.59
C LYS A 78 -15.92 -8.83 15.42
N PRO A 79 -15.08 -9.87 15.20
CA PRO A 79 -14.05 -9.84 14.16
C PRO A 79 -14.61 -9.56 12.76
N GLY A 80 -14.07 -8.55 12.04
CA GLY A 80 -14.54 -8.16 10.69
C GLY A 80 -13.74 -7.00 10.08
N THR A 81 -14.17 -6.43 8.93
CA THR A 81 -13.41 -5.39 8.18
C THR A 81 -14.27 -4.13 7.93
N ILE A 82 -13.68 -2.92 8.00
CA ILE A 82 -14.36 -1.64 7.75
C ILE A 82 -13.85 -1.01 6.44
N PRO A 83 -14.74 -0.59 5.51
CA PRO A 83 -14.35 0.15 4.30
C PRO A 83 -13.93 1.59 4.64
N THR A 84 -12.94 2.12 3.90
CA THR A 84 -12.36 3.45 4.16
C THR A 84 -12.79 4.44 3.09
N VAL A 85 -13.32 5.60 3.49
CA VAL A 85 -13.55 6.76 2.61
C VAL A 85 -12.46 7.81 2.85
N LYS A 86 -11.84 8.33 1.79
CA LYS A 86 -10.79 9.36 1.87
C LYS A 86 -11.42 10.76 1.69
N HIS A 87 -11.31 11.62 2.70
CA HIS A 87 -11.74 13.03 2.64
C HIS A 87 -10.65 13.96 2.03
N GLY A 88 -11.09 15.10 1.50
CA GLY A 88 -10.30 16.11 0.76
C GLY A 88 -9.50 17.04 1.66
N GLY A 89 -8.26 17.32 1.28
CA GLY A 89 -7.30 18.11 2.07
C GLY A 89 -5.98 18.40 1.35
N GLY A 90 -6.01 18.48 0.01
CA GLY A 90 -4.80 18.61 -0.80
C GLY A 90 -3.90 17.37 -0.75
N SER A 91 -3.26 17.04 -1.86
CA SER A 91 -2.41 15.85 -1.93
C SER A 91 -1.45 15.95 -3.10
N ILE A 92 -0.22 15.50 -2.87
CA ILE A 92 0.77 15.35 -3.94
C ILE A 92 0.74 13.89 -4.37
N MET A 93 0.67 13.66 -5.69
CA MET A 93 0.82 12.36 -6.30
C MET A 93 2.27 12.22 -6.76
N LEU A 94 2.91 11.14 -6.37
CA LEU A 94 4.26 10.80 -6.75
C LEU A 94 4.25 9.44 -7.44
N TRP A 95 5.06 9.31 -8.47
CA TRP A 95 5.41 8.02 -9.06
C TRP A 95 6.88 7.75 -8.76
N GLY A 96 7.20 6.51 -8.44
CA GLY A 96 8.59 6.11 -8.28
C GLY A 96 8.76 4.63 -8.56
N CYS A 97 10.01 4.26 -8.85
CA CYS A 97 10.41 2.88 -8.95
C CYS A 97 11.60 2.59 -8.03
N PHE A 98 11.77 1.34 -7.65
CA PHE A 98 12.94 0.87 -6.92
C PHE A 98 13.22 -0.58 -7.25
N SER A 99 14.48 -0.97 -7.10
CA SER A 99 14.95 -2.35 -7.22
C SER A 99 15.91 -2.64 -6.08
N VAL A 100 16.46 -3.85 -6.05
CA VAL A 100 17.52 -4.19 -5.07
C VAL A 100 18.77 -3.35 -5.27
N ALA A 101 19.04 -2.88 -6.49
CA ALA A 101 20.17 -1.99 -6.78
C ALA A 101 19.97 -0.56 -6.23
N GLY A 102 18.75 -0.18 -5.86
CA GLY A 102 18.46 1.14 -5.31
C GLY A 102 17.14 1.74 -5.76
N THR A 103 16.89 2.97 -5.33
CA THR A 103 15.72 3.77 -5.68
C THR A 103 15.93 4.44 -7.04
N GLY A 104 14.98 4.28 -7.95
CA GLY A 104 14.94 5.02 -9.21
C GLY A 104 14.36 6.43 -9.02
N ARG A 105 14.03 7.11 -10.12
CA ARG A 105 13.56 8.49 -10.05
C ARG A 105 12.19 8.58 -9.39
N LEU A 106 12.04 9.58 -8.52
CA LEU A 106 10.76 9.98 -7.95
C LEU A 106 10.21 11.18 -8.73
N VAL A 107 9.09 10.99 -9.41
CA VAL A 107 8.47 12.00 -10.27
C VAL A 107 7.18 12.50 -9.63
N ARG A 108 7.05 13.82 -9.49
CA ARG A 108 5.80 14.45 -9.08
C ARG A 108 4.83 14.46 -10.26
N ILE A 109 3.64 13.91 -10.06
CA ILE A 109 2.56 13.95 -11.06
C ILE A 109 1.64 15.13 -10.73
N GLU A 110 1.45 15.99 -11.71
CA GLU A 110 0.46 17.07 -11.64
C GLU A 110 -0.92 16.56 -12.08
N GLY A 111 -1.89 16.63 -11.17
CA GLY A 111 -3.24 16.17 -11.42
C GLY A 111 -3.39 14.63 -11.42
N LYS A 112 -4.19 14.11 -12.35
CA LYS A 112 -4.47 12.67 -12.48
C LYS A 112 -3.52 12.08 -13.52
N MET A 113 -2.89 10.96 -13.18
CA MET A 113 -2.03 10.25 -14.13
C MET A 113 -2.83 9.86 -15.38
N ASN A 114 -2.34 10.28 -16.54
CA ASN A 114 -2.88 9.91 -17.84
C ASN A 114 -1.89 8.94 -18.54
N ARG A 115 -2.33 8.33 -19.65
CA ARG A 115 -1.51 7.35 -20.38
C ARG A 115 -0.24 7.96 -20.99
N ALA A 116 -0.27 9.22 -21.40
CA ALA A 116 0.90 9.90 -21.97
C ALA A 116 1.97 10.14 -20.89
N ASN A 117 1.58 10.75 -19.78
CA ASN A 117 2.42 10.94 -18.59
C ASN A 117 3.03 9.61 -18.12
N TYR A 118 2.26 8.51 -18.17
CA TYR A 118 2.80 7.18 -17.83
C TYR A 118 3.88 6.72 -18.80
N LYS A 119 3.66 6.88 -20.11
CA LYS A 119 4.67 6.53 -21.11
C LYS A 119 5.92 7.37 -20.91
N ASP A 120 5.79 8.67 -20.71
CA ASP A 120 6.92 9.58 -20.55
C ASP A 120 7.76 9.18 -19.33
N VAL A 121 7.11 8.99 -18.18
CA VAL A 121 7.78 8.59 -16.93
C VAL A 121 8.38 7.18 -17.03
N SER A 122 7.75 6.26 -17.76
CA SER A 122 8.25 4.90 -17.95
C SER A 122 9.39 4.81 -18.98
N THR A 123 9.39 5.65 -20.01
CA THR A 123 10.40 5.65 -21.09
C THR A 123 11.69 6.35 -20.65
N ASP A 124 11.58 7.37 -19.79
CA ASP A 124 12.73 8.05 -19.17
C ASP A 124 13.58 7.08 -18.32
N GLU A 125 12.96 6.17 -17.57
CA GLU A 125 13.68 5.25 -16.67
C GLU A 125 14.30 4.03 -17.39
N ALA A 126 13.69 3.57 -18.49
CA ALA A 126 14.23 2.45 -19.27
C ALA A 126 15.64 2.76 -19.84
N HIS A 127 15.91 4.03 -20.14
CA HIS A 127 17.23 4.49 -20.55
C HIS A 127 18.26 4.48 -19.40
N ILE A 128 17.85 4.76 -18.16
CA ILE A 128 18.76 4.79 -16.99
C ILE A 128 19.10 3.36 -16.54
N HIS A 129 18.15 2.42 -16.56
CA HIS A 129 18.42 1.03 -16.19
C HIS A 129 19.38 0.33 -17.18
N ASN A 130 19.30 0.66 -18.47
CA ASN A 130 20.31 0.22 -19.45
C ASN A 130 21.68 0.86 -19.18
N LYS A 131 21.72 2.14 -18.79
CA LYS A 131 22.97 2.85 -18.45
C LYS A 131 23.66 2.30 -17.20
N LEU A 132 22.89 1.91 -16.17
CA LEU A 132 23.41 1.26 -14.95
C LEU A 132 23.95 -0.15 -15.24
N LYS A 133 23.25 -0.94 -16.08
CA LYS A 133 23.76 -2.24 -16.56
C LYS A 133 25.05 -2.12 -17.38
N SER A 134 25.20 -1.07 -18.19
CA SER A 134 26.43 -0.81 -18.94
C SER A 134 27.62 -0.40 -18.05
N ILE A 135 27.37 0.26 -16.92
CA ILE A 135 28.41 0.64 -15.95
C ILE A 135 28.86 -0.58 -15.13
N GLU A 136 27.93 -1.46 -14.73
CA GLU A 136 28.27 -2.71 -14.05
C GLU A 136 29.01 -3.71 -14.95
N GLN A 137 28.66 -3.78 -16.25
CA GLN A 137 29.36 -4.65 -17.21
C GLN A 137 30.75 -4.13 -17.62
N GLY A 138 31.03 -2.84 -17.47
CA GLY A 138 32.34 -2.24 -17.73
C GLY A 138 33.34 -2.33 -16.57
N SER A 139 32.94 -2.91 -15.42
CA SER A 139 33.78 -3.05 -14.22
C SER A 139 34.19 -4.49 -13.91
N THR A 140 33.83 -5.45 -14.77
CA THR A 140 34.48 -6.76 -14.85
C THR A 140 35.43 -6.73 -16.02
N LEU A 141 36.73 -6.79 -15.70
CA LEU A 141 37.86 -6.99 -16.62
C LEU A 141 37.57 -8.07 -17.66
#